data_AF-A0A397FNB7-F1
#
_entry.id   AF-A0A397FNB7-F1
#
_cell.length_a   1.000
_cell.length_b   1.000
_cell.length_c   1.000
_cell.angle_alpha   90.00
_cell.angle_beta   90.00
_cell.angle_gamma   90.00
#
_symmetry.space_group_name_H-M   'P 1'
#
loop_
_entity.id
_entity.type
_entity.pdbx_description
1 polymer ?
#
loop_
_entity_poly.entity_id
_entity_poly.type
_entity_poly.pdbx_seq_one_letter_code
_entity_poly.pdbx_strand_id
1 'polypeptide(L)'
;MNKSKLQQELTSKIKPGIKPSDLKKQKKNSQFNQQLATPPDSPILKPVKTNNSPSPIVQDTIPLPQGRPNGRGVKDQIKDLQSALQKQHEVVITQQKKLTQSEERIKDLEEKLAQSVPKPSQVKPPEKPPQQTFSCSDCNQAKPHQELSRQFAHHSFCRSCSVKARKAAERQIQEQPIQFTCHTCEKNHHQVPTKMKLDQTLQEYLICSTCRPNVKEFNEADLITDELWQKYPYSSASEILEKEFGIKRRSE
;
A
#
# COMPACT_ATOMS: atom_id res chain seq x y z
N MET A 1 28.18 14.45 34.20
CA MET A 1 29.35 13.71 33.69
C MET A 1 29.74 14.31 32.33
N ASN A 2 30.99 14.74 32.17
CA ASN A 2 31.47 15.42 30.95
C ASN A 2 31.67 14.41 29.81
N LYS A 3 31.11 14.72 28.63
CA LYS A 3 31.17 13.90 27.38
C LYS A 3 32.57 13.40 27.02
N SER A 4 33.61 14.08 27.48
CA SER A 4 35.02 13.70 27.28
C SER A 4 35.39 12.35 27.92
N LYS A 5 34.84 11.97 29.07
CA LYS A 5 35.17 10.69 29.73
C LYS A 5 34.64 9.48 28.97
N LEU A 6 33.45 9.60 28.36
CA LEU A 6 32.83 8.50 27.61
C LEU A 6 33.57 8.21 26.29
N GLN A 7 34.09 9.26 25.65
CA GLN A 7 34.83 9.14 24.40
C GLN A 7 36.22 8.53 24.60
N GLN A 8 36.80 8.70 25.79
CA GLN A 8 38.10 8.13 26.17
C GLN A 8 37.98 6.63 26.58
N GLU A 9 36.83 6.22 27.11
CA GLU A 9 36.57 4.80 27.41
C GLU A 9 36.31 3.97 26.14
N LEU A 10 35.69 4.57 25.11
CA LEU A 10 35.42 3.90 23.84
C LEU A 10 36.70 3.66 23.02
N THR A 11 37.65 4.59 23.04
CA THR A 11 38.90 4.46 22.29
C THR A 11 39.90 3.52 22.95
N SER A 12 39.84 3.35 24.27
CA SER A 12 40.73 2.43 25.01
C SER A 12 40.33 0.95 24.93
N LYS A 13 39.08 0.62 24.56
CA LYS A 13 38.61 -0.76 24.36
C LYS A 13 38.87 -1.32 22.95
N ILE A 14 39.34 -0.49 22.01
CA ILE A 14 39.67 -0.92 20.65
C ILE A 14 41.14 -1.32 20.62
N LYS A 15 41.40 -2.63 20.66
CA LYS A 15 42.77 -3.17 20.50
C LYS A 15 43.33 -2.77 19.13
N PRO A 16 44.48 -2.10 19.05
CA PRO A 16 45.13 -1.82 17.77
C PRO A 16 45.62 -3.12 17.16
N GLY A 17 45.12 -3.49 15.97
CA GLY A 17 45.71 -4.58 15.18
C GLY A 17 44.76 -5.52 14.42
N ILE A 18 43.44 -5.44 14.59
CA ILE A 18 42.52 -6.34 13.87
C ILE A 18 41.89 -5.59 12.69
N LYS A 19 42.32 -5.95 11.47
CA LYS A 19 41.73 -5.42 10.23
C LYS A 19 40.33 -6.02 10.06
N PRO A 20 39.33 -5.25 9.57
CA PRO A 20 37.97 -5.75 9.32
C PRO A 20 37.87 -6.93 8.33
N SER A 21 38.97 -7.28 7.65
CA SER A 21 39.04 -8.33 6.64
C SER A 21 39.18 -9.76 7.19
N ASP A 22 39.47 -9.95 8.48
CA ASP A 22 39.70 -11.28 9.08
C ASP A 22 38.45 -12.01 9.57
N LEU A 23 37.27 -11.38 9.53
CA LEU A 23 36.01 -11.98 10.03
C LEU A 23 35.29 -12.90 9.03
N LYS A 24 35.86 -13.20 7.86
CA LYS A 24 35.14 -13.91 6.77
C LYS A 24 35.41 -15.41 6.64
N LYS A 25 35.99 -16.09 7.65
CA LYS A 25 36.23 -17.55 7.56
C LYS A 25 36.01 -18.31 8.88
N GLN A 26 34.75 -18.58 9.23
CA GLN A 26 34.36 -19.75 10.04
C GLN A 26 33.01 -20.27 9.52
N LYS A 27 33.05 -21.29 8.65
CA LYS A 27 32.87 -22.74 8.91
C LYS A 27 31.40 -23.19 8.82
N LYS A 28 31.10 -23.82 7.68
CA LYS A 28 30.01 -24.78 7.46
C LYS A 28 30.23 -26.00 8.36
N ASN A 29 29.28 -26.33 9.23
CA ASN A 29 28.85 -27.70 9.56
C ASN A 29 27.80 -27.64 10.67
N SER A 30 26.55 -27.94 10.35
CA SER A 30 25.74 -28.75 11.26
C SER A 30 24.61 -29.42 10.47
N GLN A 31 24.50 -30.71 10.72
CA GLN A 31 23.71 -31.69 10.02
C GLN A 31 22.21 -31.45 10.13
N PHE A 32 21.58 -31.66 8.98
CA PHE A 32 20.17 -31.91 8.77
C PHE A 32 19.84 -33.30 9.32
N ASN A 33 18.88 -33.40 10.24
CA ASN A 33 18.28 -34.69 10.63
C ASN A 33 16.77 -34.55 10.54
N GLN A 34 16.21 -35.13 9.46
CA GLN A 34 14.78 -35.31 9.28
C GLN A 34 14.32 -36.51 10.10
N GLN A 35 13.36 -36.31 10.99
CA GLN A 35 12.42 -37.37 11.36
C GLN A 35 11.01 -36.78 11.34
N LEU A 36 10.19 -37.32 10.43
CA LEU A 36 8.78 -37.04 10.27
C LEU A 36 8.02 -37.47 11.52
N ALA A 37 7.20 -36.58 12.06
CA ALA A 37 6.09 -36.93 12.94
C ALA A 37 4.79 -36.51 12.26
N THR A 38 3.93 -37.49 11.98
CA THR A 38 2.56 -37.32 11.48
C THR A 38 1.72 -36.48 12.46
N PRO A 39 0.92 -35.52 11.97
CA PRO A 39 0.02 -34.74 12.83
C PRO A 39 -1.21 -35.57 13.25
N PRO A 40 -1.80 -35.30 14.42
CA PRO A 40 -2.99 -36.00 14.91
C PRO A 40 -4.28 -35.48 14.23
N ASP A 41 -5.26 -36.38 14.10
CA ASP A 41 -6.60 -36.09 13.58
C ASP A 41 -7.31 -35.01 14.40
N SER A 42 -7.77 -33.96 13.71
CA SER A 42 -8.55 -32.87 14.31
C SER A 42 -10.06 -33.17 14.31
N PRO A 43 -10.80 -32.78 15.35
CA PRO A 43 -12.22 -33.09 15.48
C PRO A 43 -13.10 -32.20 14.58
N ILE A 44 -14.10 -32.83 13.95
CA ILE A 44 -15.10 -32.19 13.10
C ILE A 44 -16.07 -31.36 13.95
N LEU A 45 -16.11 -30.04 13.75
CA LEU A 45 -17.11 -29.15 14.35
C LEU A 45 -18.15 -28.70 13.31
N LYS A 46 -19.43 -28.81 13.70
CA LYS A 46 -20.61 -28.50 12.89
C LYS A 46 -20.85 -26.99 12.78
N PRO A 47 -21.50 -26.49 11.70
CA PRO A 47 -21.77 -25.07 11.54
C PRO A 47 -22.88 -24.59 12.49
N VAL A 48 -22.60 -23.53 13.25
CA VAL A 48 -23.60 -22.77 14.02
C VAL A 48 -24.10 -21.61 13.17
N LYS A 49 -25.43 -21.48 13.04
CA LYS A 49 -26.12 -20.37 12.37
C LYS A 49 -25.92 -19.07 13.15
N THR A 50 -25.31 -18.06 12.55
CA THR A 50 -25.28 -16.69 13.10
C THR A 50 -26.51 -15.92 12.66
N ASN A 51 -27.33 -15.54 13.64
CA ASN A 51 -28.44 -14.61 13.51
C ASN A 51 -27.92 -13.17 13.56
N ASN A 52 -28.54 -12.33 12.74
CA ASN A 52 -28.40 -10.90 12.52
C ASN A 52 -27.97 -10.03 13.72
N SER A 53 -27.13 -9.02 13.43
CA SER A 53 -27.18 -7.71 14.09
C SER A 53 -26.81 -6.59 13.09
N PRO A 54 -27.60 -5.50 12.97
CA PRO A 54 -27.38 -4.45 11.98
C PRO A 54 -26.61 -3.26 12.56
N SER A 55 -25.62 -2.76 11.80
CA SER A 55 -25.06 -1.41 11.97
C SER A 55 -25.11 -0.67 10.62
N PRO A 56 -25.38 0.65 10.62
CA PRO A 56 -25.78 1.39 9.42
C PRO A 56 -24.55 1.82 8.62
N ILE A 57 -24.39 1.27 7.42
CA ILE A 57 -23.49 1.83 6.42
C ILE A 57 -24.35 2.69 5.50
N VAL A 58 -24.12 4.00 5.50
CA VAL A 58 -24.62 4.92 4.48
C VAL A 58 -23.90 4.58 3.17
N GLN A 59 -24.40 3.57 2.47
CA GLN A 59 -24.12 3.38 1.06
C GLN A 59 -25.26 4.07 0.31
N ASP A 60 -24.97 5.21 -0.32
CA ASP A 60 -25.78 5.72 -1.45
C ASP A 60 -25.58 4.76 -2.63
N THR A 61 -26.14 3.57 -2.46
CA THR A 61 -26.28 2.56 -3.50
C THR A 61 -27.47 3.01 -4.31
N ILE A 62 -27.21 3.52 -5.51
CA ILE A 62 -28.23 3.76 -6.52
C ILE A 62 -28.89 2.40 -6.81
N PRO A 63 -30.18 2.18 -6.48
CA PRO A 63 -30.82 0.92 -6.76
C PRO A 63 -31.06 0.85 -8.27
N LEU A 64 -30.30 -0.01 -8.95
CA LEU A 64 -30.69 -0.51 -10.26
C LEU A 64 -32.00 -1.31 -10.06
N PRO A 65 -33.07 -1.06 -10.83
CA PRO A 65 -34.32 -1.79 -10.66
C PRO A 65 -34.09 -3.26 -11.03
N GLN A 66 -33.93 -4.11 -10.01
CA GLN A 66 -33.99 -5.56 -10.16
C GLN A 66 -35.43 -5.92 -10.51
N GLY A 67 -35.70 -6.06 -11.81
CA GLY A 67 -36.96 -6.56 -12.33
C GLY A 67 -37.20 -7.98 -11.85
N ARG A 68 -38.11 -8.15 -10.87
CA ARG A 68 -38.84 -9.40 -10.69
C ARG A 68 -40.09 -9.35 -11.59
N PRO A 69 -40.40 -10.39 -12.36
CA PRO A 69 -41.59 -10.39 -13.22
C PRO A 69 -42.80 -10.73 -12.37
N ASN A 70 -43.30 -9.78 -11.57
CA ASN A 70 -44.58 -9.92 -10.88
C ASN A 70 -45.56 -8.88 -11.42
N GLY A 71 -46.35 -9.31 -12.42
CA GLY A 71 -47.77 -8.99 -12.56
C GLY A 71 -48.27 -7.55 -12.60
N ARG A 72 -47.40 -6.53 -12.74
CA ARG A 72 -47.86 -5.15 -12.95
C ARG A 72 -48.01 -4.87 -14.44
N GLY A 73 -49.17 -4.31 -14.81
CA GLY A 73 -49.49 -3.97 -16.18
C GLY A 73 -48.39 -3.12 -16.82
N VAL A 74 -48.09 -3.38 -18.09
CA VAL A 74 -47.04 -2.70 -18.88
C VAL A 74 -47.14 -1.17 -18.78
N LYS A 75 -48.36 -0.64 -18.60
CA LYS A 75 -48.63 0.79 -18.46
C LYS A 75 -48.05 1.41 -17.18
N ASP A 76 -48.01 0.67 -16.07
CA ASP A 76 -47.43 1.16 -14.81
C ASP A 76 -45.91 1.14 -14.87
N GLN A 77 -45.32 0.13 -15.52
CA GLN A 77 -43.88 0.07 -15.74
C GLN A 77 -43.37 1.22 -16.62
N ILE A 78 -44.14 1.61 -17.65
CA ILE A 78 -43.81 2.77 -18.50
C ILE A 78 -43.83 4.07 -17.69
N LYS A 79 -44.80 4.23 -16.78
CA LYS A 79 -44.92 5.42 -15.94
C LYS A 79 -43.77 5.52 -14.93
N ASP A 80 -43.40 4.40 -14.31
CA ASP A 80 -42.26 4.34 -13.39
C ASP A 80 -40.93 4.64 -14.10
N LEU A 81 -40.75 4.11 -15.32
CA LEU A 81 -39.56 4.39 -16.13
C LEU A 81 -39.49 5.86 -16.57
N GLN A 82 -40.62 6.47 -16.91
CA GLN A 82 -40.70 7.87 -17.30
C GLN A 82 -40.41 8.80 -16.11
N SER A 83 -40.87 8.45 -14.90
CA SER A 83 -40.54 9.18 -13.67
C SER A 83 -39.06 9.04 -13.31
N ALA A 84 -38.46 7.85 -13.48
CA ALA A 84 -37.04 7.64 -13.26
C ALA A 84 -36.17 8.46 -14.23
N LEU A 85 -36.58 8.55 -15.51
CA LEU A 85 -35.92 9.39 -16.51
C LEU A 85 -35.97 10.87 -16.16
N GLN A 86 -37.12 11.38 -15.69
CA GLN A 86 -37.24 12.77 -15.25
C GLN A 86 -36.32 13.08 -14.06
N LYS A 87 -36.27 12.20 -13.07
CA LYS A 87 -35.37 12.35 -11.92
C LYS A 87 -33.90 12.34 -12.34
N GLN A 88 -33.51 11.46 -13.27
CA GLN A 88 -32.15 11.46 -13.82
C GLN A 88 -31.83 12.77 -14.55
N HIS A 89 -32.77 13.27 -15.36
CA HIS A 89 -32.58 14.53 -16.07
C HIS A 89 -32.36 15.71 -15.11
N GLU A 90 -33.12 15.77 -14.02
CA GLU A 90 -32.98 16.81 -12.98
C GLU A 90 -31.63 16.73 -12.25
N VAL A 91 -31.13 15.52 -11.97
CA VAL A 91 -29.80 15.31 -11.37
C VAL A 91 -28.71 15.82 -12.31
N VAL A 92 -28.80 15.49 -13.61
CA VAL A 92 -27.83 15.95 -14.62
C VAL A 92 -27.82 17.47 -14.73
N ILE A 93 -28.99 18.11 -14.79
CA ILE A 93 -29.09 19.58 -14.83
C ILE A 93 -28.45 20.20 -13.59
N THR A 94 -28.69 19.63 -12.42
CA THR A 94 -28.15 20.15 -11.16
C THR A 94 -26.64 20.00 -11.09
N GLN A 95 -26.09 18.87 -11.54
CA GLN A 95 -24.64 18.67 -11.63
C GLN A 95 -24.01 19.63 -12.64
N GLN A 96 -24.65 19.84 -13.78
CA GLN A 96 -24.17 20.79 -14.79
C GLN A 96 -24.07 22.21 -14.23
N LYS A 97 -25.08 22.68 -13.49
CA LYS A 97 -25.04 23.99 -12.85
C LYS A 97 -23.91 24.12 -11.81
N LYS A 98 -23.66 23.07 -11.02
CA LYS A 98 -22.55 23.06 -10.05
C LYS A 98 -21.18 23.12 -10.72
N LEU A 99 -21.02 22.45 -11.86
CA LEU A 99 -19.79 22.52 -12.65
C LEU A 99 -19.55 23.94 -13.17
N THR A 100 -20.55 24.56 -13.79
CA THR A 100 -20.42 25.94 -14.30
C THR A 100 -20.10 26.94 -13.19
N GLN A 101 -20.75 26.81 -12.03
CA GLN A 101 -20.44 27.66 -10.87
C GLN A 101 -19.00 27.47 -10.35
N SER A 102 -18.48 26.24 -10.42
CA SER A 102 -17.11 25.93 -10.01
C SER A 102 -16.09 26.50 -10.99
N GLU A 103 -16.38 26.44 -12.30
CA GLU A 103 -15.55 27.02 -13.36
C GLU A 103 -15.44 28.54 -13.22
N GLU A 104 -16.56 29.23 -12.96
CA GLU A 104 -16.54 30.69 -12.69
C GLU A 104 -15.69 31.04 -11.47
N ARG A 105 -15.76 30.24 -10.41
CA ARG A 105 -14.99 30.45 -9.18
C ARG A 105 -13.50 30.21 -9.39
N ILE A 106 -13.13 29.24 -10.23
CA ILE A 106 -11.73 29.02 -10.63
C ILE A 106 -11.22 30.24 -11.39
N LYS A 107 -12.00 30.75 -12.35
CA LYS A 107 -11.62 31.93 -13.14
C LYS A 107 -11.41 33.18 -12.28
N ASP A 108 -12.29 33.44 -11.31
CA ASP A 108 -12.13 34.54 -10.34
C ASP A 108 -10.88 34.38 -9.46
N LEU A 109 -10.56 33.16 -9.03
CA LEU A 109 -9.35 32.87 -8.26
C LEU A 109 -8.08 33.03 -9.10
N GLU A 110 -8.09 32.61 -10.37
CA GLU A 110 -6.98 32.81 -11.30
C GLU A 110 -6.73 34.31 -11.56
N GLU A 111 -7.79 35.10 -11.73
CA GLU A 111 -7.68 36.55 -11.91
C GLU A 111 -7.12 37.24 -10.64
N LYS A 112 -7.58 36.83 -9.46
CA LYS A 112 -7.03 37.30 -8.18
C LYS A 112 -5.56 36.91 -8.01
N LEU A 113 -5.17 35.72 -8.45
CA LEU A 113 -3.78 35.28 -8.42
C LEU A 113 -2.92 36.15 -9.34
N ALA A 114 -3.40 36.43 -10.56
CA ALA A 114 -2.71 37.27 -11.54
C ALA A 114 -2.50 38.72 -11.06
N GLN A 115 -3.46 39.28 -10.30
CA GLN A 115 -3.35 40.61 -9.71
C GLN A 115 -2.46 40.65 -8.45
N SER A 116 -2.25 39.50 -7.80
CA SER A 116 -1.45 39.38 -6.57
C SER A 116 0.05 39.18 -6.80
N VAL A 117 0.54 39.17 -8.04
CA VAL A 117 1.98 39.11 -8.34
C VAL A 117 2.60 40.51 -8.23
N PRO A 118 3.34 40.84 -7.15
CA PRO A 118 4.05 42.10 -7.09
C PRO A 118 5.12 42.17 -8.19
N LYS A 119 5.07 43.26 -8.96
CA LYS A 119 6.10 43.72 -9.90
C LYS A 119 7.49 43.63 -9.23
N PRO A 120 8.49 42.95 -9.81
CA PRO A 120 9.85 43.02 -9.29
C PRO A 120 10.39 44.44 -9.55
N SER A 121 10.46 45.24 -8.48
CA SER A 121 11.22 46.49 -8.48
C SER A 121 12.68 46.21 -8.79
N GLN A 122 13.22 46.95 -9.75
CA GLN A 122 14.63 46.99 -10.08
C GLN A 122 15.44 47.41 -8.84
N VAL A 123 16.21 46.46 -8.29
CA VAL A 123 17.24 46.73 -7.29
C VAL A 123 18.55 46.17 -7.83
N LYS A 124 19.61 46.99 -7.70
CA LYS A 124 21.03 46.74 -7.99
C LYS A 124 21.47 45.29 -7.76
N PRO A 125 22.44 44.75 -8.53
CA PRO A 125 22.78 43.33 -8.55
C PRO A 125 23.08 42.81 -7.14
N PRO A 126 22.23 41.95 -6.57
CA PRO A 126 22.53 41.30 -5.31
C PRO A 126 23.47 40.13 -5.60
N GLU A 127 24.58 40.12 -4.89
CA GLU A 127 25.48 39.01 -4.70
C GLU A 127 24.65 37.73 -4.45
N LYS A 128 24.78 36.74 -5.35
CA LYS A 128 23.97 35.52 -5.34
C LYS A 128 23.98 34.91 -3.93
N PRO A 129 22.82 34.66 -3.28
CA PRO A 129 22.82 33.84 -2.08
C PRO A 129 23.48 32.49 -2.42
N PRO A 130 24.29 31.92 -1.51
CA PRO A 130 24.98 30.67 -1.77
C PRO A 130 23.94 29.62 -2.15
N GLN A 131 23.97 29.18 -3.41
CA GLN A 131 23.07 28.13 -3.88
C GLN A 131 23.42 26.88 -3.08
N GLN A 132 22.51 26.47 -2.19
CA GLN A 132 22.69 25.28 -1.38
C GLN A 132 22.78 24.08 -2.33
N THR A 133 23.94 23.42 -2.33
CA THR A 133 24.20 22.23 -3.15
C THR A 133 24.24 20.99 -2.25
N PHE A 134 23.95 19.83 -2.83
CA PHE A 134 24.08 18.53 -2.17
C PHE A 134 24.83 17.57 -3.09
N SER A 135 25.50 16.57 -2.51
CA SER A 135 26.13 15.49 -3.29
C SER A 135 25.16 14.33 -3.46
N CYS A 136 24.89 13.93 -4.70
CA CYS A 136 24.04 12.78 -5.00
C CYS A 136 24.79 11.47 -4.70
N SER A 137 24.22 10.57 -3.90
CA SER A 137 24.86 9.30 -3.53
C SER A 137 25.03 8.31 -4.69
N ASP A 138 24.21 8.39 -5.73
CA ASP A 138 24.31 7.47 -6.88
C ASP A 138 25.34 7.92 -7.92
N CYS A 139 25.37 9.20 -8.26
CA CYS A 139 26.26 9.73 -9.30
C CYS A 139 27.45 10.52 -8.75
N ASN A 140 27.52 10.75 -7.44
CA ASN A 140 28.55 11.52 -6.75
C ASN A 140 28.74 12.95 -7.30
N GLN A 141 27.72 13.51 -7.95
CA GLN A 141 27.74 14.88 -8.47
C GLN A 141 27.12 15.84 -7.46
N ALA A 142 27.77 16.99 -7.26
CA ALA A 142 27.19 18.14 -6.56
C ALA A 142 26.08 18.75 -7.43
N LYS A 143 24.86 18.80 -6.90
CA LYS A 143 23.66 19.31 -7.58
C LYS A 143 23.00 20.40 -6.73
N PRO A 144 22.29 21.35 -7.35
CA PRO A 144 21.51 22.34 -6.59
C PRO A 144 20.39 21.64 -5.83
N HIS A 145 20.01 22.14 -4.65
CA HIS A 145 18.96 21.55 -3.83
C HIS A 145 17.60 21.37 -4.56
N GLN A 146 17.33 22.17 -5.59
CA GLN A 146 16.14 22.02 -6.46
C GLN A 146 16.09 20.68 -7.22
N GLU A 147 17.25 20.06 -7.48
CA GLU A 147 17.38 18.74 -8.09
C GLU A 147 17.30 17.59 -7.07
N LEU A 148 17.16 17.88 -5.78
CA LEU A 148 16.98 16.86 -4.75
C LEU A 148 15.61 16.18 -4.96
N SER A 149 15.60 14.86 -4.95
CA SER A 149 14.38 14.07 -5.10
C SER A 149 13.99 13.35 -3.82
N ARG A 150 14.96 12.71 -3.16
CA ARG A 150 14.75 11.96 -1.91
C ARG A 150 15.99 12.10 -1.05
N GLN A 151 15.79 12.13 0.26
CA GLN A 151 16.86 12.08 1.24
C GLN A 151 16.52 10.99 2.26
N PHE A 152 17.43 10.02 2.41
CA PHE A 152 17.33 8.93 3.36
C PHE A 152 18.53 9.00 4.32
N ALA A 153 18.29 9.48 5.54
CA ALA A 153 19.34 9.76 6.52
C ALA A 153 20.47 10.62 5.92
N HIS A 154 21.64 10.01 5.66
CA HIS A 154 22.83 10.66 5.12
C HIS A 154 22.99 10.53 3.59
N HIS A 155 22.03 9.90 2.91
CA HIS A 155 22.04 9.70 1.47
C HIS A 155 21.04 10.62 0.79
N SER A 156 21.52 11.38 -0.19
CA SER A 156 20.71 12.32 -0.97
C SER A 156 20.72 11.88 -2.42
N PHE A 157 19.55 11.84 -3.05
CA PHE A 157 19.40 11.34 -4.42
C PHE A 157 18.86 12.45 -5.32
N CYS A 158 19.55 12.69 -6.44
CA CYS A 158 19.07 13.63 -7.43
C CYS A 158 17.89 13.05 -8.23
N ARG A 159 17.06 13.92 -8.80
CA ARG A 159 15.88 13.54 -9.60
C ARG A 159 16.21 12.55 -10.72
N SER A 160 17.32 12.73 -11.43
CA SER A 160 17.68 11.85 -12.54
C SER A 160 18.03 10.43 -12.07
N CYS A 161 18.78 10.29 -10.98
CA CYS A 161 19.10 9.00 -10.39
C CYS A 161 17.86 8.32 -9.79
N SER A 162 17.01 9.06 -9.07
CA SER A 162 15.74 8.52 -8.56
C SER A 162 14.80 8.04 -9.67
N VAL A 163 14.77 8.71 -10.82
CA VAL A 163 13.99 8.26 -12.00
C VAL A 163 14.60 6.99 -12.60
N LYS A 164 15.92 6.92 -12.72
CA LYS A 164 16.60 5.70 -13.20
C LYS A 164 16.34 4.50 -12.27
N ALA A 165 16.44 4.70 -10.96
CA ALA A 165 16.18 3.66 -9.97
C ALA A 165 14.73 3.14 -10.05
N ARG A 166 13.74 4.04 -10.17
CA ARG A 166 12.33 3.66 -10.36
C ARG A 166 12.12 2.86 -11.65
N LYS A 167 12.65 3.34 -12.79
CA LYS A 167 12.54 2.61 -14.05
C LYS A 167 13.24 1.25 -14.01
N ALA A 168 14.36 1.13 -13.30
CA ALA A 168 15.05 -0.14 -13.11
C ALA A 168 14.22 -1.11 -12.25
N ALA A 169 13.60 -0.60 -11.17
CA ALA A 169 12.70 -1.39 -10.32
C ALA A 169 11.44 -1.83 -11.08
N GLU A 170 10.82 -0.94 -11.87
CA GLU A 170 9.67 -1.28 -12.73
C GLU A 170 10.02 -2.39 -13.74
N ARG A 171 11.23 -2.37 -14.31
CA ARG A 171 11.70 -3.43 -15.22
C ARG A 171 12.00 -4.75 -14.51
N GLN A 172 12.46 -4.71 -13.26
CA GLN A 172 12.63 -5.93 -12.45
C GLN A 172 11.30 -6.52 -11.98
N ILE A 173 10.28 -5.66 -11.77
CA ILE A 173 8.92 -6.06 -11.39
C ILE A 173 8.07 -6.38 -12.64
N GLN A 174 8.62 -6.32 -13.85
CA GLN A 174 7.97 -6.86 -15.04
C GLN A 174 8.03 -8.40 -14.97
N GLU A 175 7.20 -8.95 -14.08
CA GLU A 175 7.01 -10.37 -13.88
C GLU A 175 6.69 -10.99 -15.24
N GLN A 176 7.53 -11.94 -15.66
CA GLN A 176 7.33 -12.58 -16.96
C GLN A 176 6.11 -13.51 -16.91
N PRO A 177 5.38 -13.67 -18.02
CA PRO A 177 4.36 -14.70 -18.12
C PRO A 177 4.96 -16.08 -17.80
N ILE A 178 4.40 -16.75 -16.82
CA ILE A 178 4.78 -18.13 -16.48
C ILE A 178 3.58 -19.05 -16.62
N GLN A 179 3.84 -20.34 -16.78
CA GLN A 179 2.79 -21.35 -16.71
C GLN A 179 2.51 -21.68 -15.24
N PHE A 180 1.26 -21.56 -14.82
CA PHE A 180 0.84 -21.89 -13.46
C PHE A 180 -0.59 -22.42 -13.42
N THR A 181 -0.93 -23.17 -12.37
CA THR A 181 -2.29 -23.61 -12.07
C THR A 181 -2.95 -22.60 -11.13
N CYS A 182 -4.08 -22.01 -11.52
CA CYS A 182 -4.81 -21.08 -10.67
C CYS A 182 -5.47 -21.83 -9.50
N HIS A 183 -5.27 -21.36 -8.27
CA HIS A 183 -5.85 -21.99 -7.09
C HIS A 183 -7.38 -21.92 -7.04
N THR A 184 -8.00 -20.89 -7.63
CA THR A 184 -9.47 -20.71 -7.57
C THR A 184 -10.22 -21.53 -8.61
N CYS A 185 -9.70 -21.65 -9.83
CA CYS A 185 -10.39 -22.34 -10.93
C CYS A 185 -9.72 -23.64 -11.36
N GLU A 186 -8.58 -23.98 -10.74
CA GLU A 186 -7.79 -25.21 -10.96
C GLU A 186 -7.32 -25.42 -12.41
N LYS A 187 -7.37 -24.36 -13.24
CA LYS A 187 -6.93 -24.38 -14.64
C LYS A 187 -5.50 -23.90 -14.77
N ASN A 188 -4.80 -24.45 -15.76
CA ASN A 188 -3.49 -23.97 -16.17
C ASN A 188 -3.60 -22.71 -17.03
N HIS A 189 -2.84 -21.68 -16.67
CA HIS A 189 -2.77 -20.41 -17.38
C HIS A 189 -1.31 -20.09 -17.74
N HIS A 190 -1.12 -19.34 -18.83
CA HIS A 190 0.18 -18.80 -19.23
C HIS A 190 0.10 -17.27 -19.27
N GLN A 191 0.32 -16.66 -18.11
CA GLN A 191 0.22 -15.22 -17.89
C GLN A 191 0.99 -14.85 -16.62
N VAL A 192 1.04 -13.58 -16.27
CA VAL A 192 1.58 -13.14 -14.99
C VAL A 192 0.61 -13.56 -13.87
N PRO A 193 1.00 -14.46 -12.95
CA PRO A 193 0.14 -14.86 -11.84
C PRO A 193 0.03 -13.75 -10.82
N THR A 194 -1.14 -13.58 -10.23
CA THR A 194 -1.28 -12.73 -9.04
C THR A 194 -1.15 -13.57 -7.79
N LYS A 195 -0.22 -13.22 -6.90
CA LYS A 195 -0.08 -13.86 -5.58
C LYS A 195 -1.07 -13.25 -4.60
N MET A 196 -1.84 -14.09 -3.91
CA MET A 196 -2.83 -13.66 -2.91
C MET A 196 -2.85 -14.59 -1.71
N LYS A 197 -3.05 -14.04 -0.52
CA LYS A 197 -3.42 -14.81 0.67
C LYS A 197 -4.92 -15.02 0.68
N LEU A 198 -5.37 -16.27 0.70
CA LEU A 198 -6.80 -16.60 0.55
C LEU A 198 -7.43 -17.17 1.82
N ASP A 199 -6.62 -17.60 2.77
CA ASP A 199 -7.07 -18.28 3.97
C ASP A 199 -6.20 -17.90 5.18
N GLN A 200 -6.56 -18.47 6.32
CA GLN A 200 -5.91 -18.26 7.61
C GLN A 200 -4.47 -18.81 7.67
N THR A 201 -4.05 -19.63 6.70
CA THR A 201 -2.67 -20.14 6.65
C THR A 201 -1.68 -19.07 6.19
N LEU A 202 -2.19 -17.95 5.64
CA LEU A 202 -1.41 -16.86 5.05
C LEU A 202 -0.46 -17.31 3.94
N GLN A 203 -0.70 -18.49 3.38
CA GLN A 203 0.02 -18.98 2.22
C GLN A 203 -0.35 -18.15 1.00
N GLU A 204 0.66 -17.77 0.21
CA GLU A 204 0.47 -17.07 -1.05
C GLU A 204 0.09 -18.08 -2.15
N TYR A 205 -1.11 -17.92 -2.71
CA TYR A 205 -1.62 -18.73 -3.81
C TYR A 205 -1.55 -17.97 -5.12
N LEU A 206 -1.32 -18.70 -6.22
CA LEU A 206 -1.29 -18.13 -7.57
C LEU A 206 -2.71 -18.09 -8.14
N ILE A 207 -3.15 -16.89 -8.52
CA ILE A 207 -4.50 -16.60 -9.01
C ILE A 207 -4.42 -16.00 -10.41
N CYS A 208 -5.27 -16.46 -11.31
CA CYS A 208 -5.38 -15.89 -12.65
C CYS A 208 -6.16 -14.56 -12.64
N SER A 209 -5.90 -13.74 -13.65
CA SER A 209 -6.51 -12.40 -13.80
C SER A 209 -8.03 -12.43 -13.87
N THR A 210 -8.63 -13.53 -14.37
CA THR A 210 -10.08 -13.74 -14.38
C THR A 210 -10.66 -14.07 -13.01
N CYS A 211 -9.91 -14.78 -12.15
CA CYS A 211 -10.36 -15.10 -10.80
C CYS A 211 -10.08 -13.96 -9.81
N ARG A 212 -9.00 -13.19 -10.00
CA ARG A 212 -8.60 -12.07 -9.12
C ARG A 212 -9.75 -11.14 -8.69
N PRO A 213 -10.62 -10.61 -9.57
CA PRO A 213 -11.70 -9.70 -9.14
C PRO A 213 -12.82 -10.38 -8.33
N ASN A 214 -12.90 -11.71 -8.37
CA ASN A 214 -13.96 -12.48 -7.71
C ASN A 214 -13.53 -13.07 -6.36
N VAL A 215 -12.27 -12.89 -5.98
CA VAL A 215 -11.68 -13.50 -4.79
C VAL A 215 -11.20 -12.39 -3.86
N LYS A 216 -11.61 -12.45 -2.59
CA LYS A 216 -11.19 -11.50 -1.56
C LYS A 216 -9.87 -11.98 -0.95
N GLU A 217 -8.92 -11.06 -0.83
CA GLU A 217 -7.67 -11.32 -0.12
C GLU A 217 -7.95 -11.40 1.39
N PHE A 218 -7.46 -12.46 2.02
CA PHE A 218 -7.58 -12.66 3.45
C PHE A 218 -6.72 -11.63 4.18
N ASN A 219 -7.35 -10.89 5.09
CA ASN A 219 -6.66 -9.88 5.88
C ASN A 219 -6.12 -10.53 7.16
N GLU A 220 -4.82 -10.36 7.44
CA GLU A 220 -4.20 -10.89 8.66
C GLU A 220 -4.87 -10.37 9.93
N ALA A 221 -5.46 -9.17 9.88
CA ALA A 221 -6.23 -8.62 11.00
C ALA A 221 -7.48 -9.46 11.34
N ASP A 222 -8.03 -10.21 10.38
CA ASP A 222 -9.19 -11.07 10.59
C ASP A 222 -8.85 -12.31 11.46
N LEU A 223 -7.55 -12.59 11.69
CA LEU A 223 -7.12 -13.62 12.66
C LEU A 223 -7.25 -13.15 14.11
N ILE A 224 -7.33 -11.84 14.35
CA ILE A 224 -7.36 -11.27 15.69
C ILE A 224 -8.80 -11.17 16.16
N THR A 225 -9.24 -12.17 16.91
CA THR A 225 -10.57 -12.20 17.53
C THR A 225 -10.62 -11.32 18.79
N ASP A 226 -11.83 -10.97 19.24
CA ASP A 226 -12.04 -10.25 20.50
C ASP A 226 -11.47 -11.01 21.72
N GLU A 227 -11.47 -12.35 21.67
CA GLU A 227 -10.85 -13.19 22.69
C GLU A 227 -9.34 -12.98 22.77
N LEU A 228 -8.67 -12.82 21.62
CA LEU A 228 -7.24 -12.53 21.57
C LEU A 228 -6.93 -11.10 22.05
N TRP A 229 -7.80 -10.15 21.76
CA TRP A 229 -7.71 -8.80 22.34
C TRP A 229 -7.86 -8.81 23.87
N GLN A 230 -8.77 -9.62 24.40
CA GLN A 230 -8.93 -9.79 25.85
C GLN A 230 -7.75 -10.53 26.48
N LYS A 231 -7.17 -11.51 25.79
CA LYS A 231 -5.96 -12.24 26.22
C LYS A 231 -4.72 -11.33 26.25
N TYR A 232 -4.65 -10.36 25.34
CA TYR A 232 -3.50 -9.45 25.20
C TYR A 232 -3.92 -7.96 25.16
N PRO A 233 -4.45 -7.41 26.26
CA PRO A 233 -5.06 -6.07 26.27
C PRO A 233 -4.08 -4.92 26.03
N TYR A 234 -2.77 -5.16 26.19
CA TYR A 234 -1.71 -4.18 25.99
C TYR A 234 -0.77 -4.50 24.82
N SER A 235 -1.07 -5.53 24.02
CA SER A 235 -0.27 -5.85 22.83
C SER A 235 -0.91 -5.21 21.59
N SER A 236 -0.07 -4.78 20.65
CA SER A 236 -0.51 -4.37 19.32
C SER A 236 -0.96 -5.58 18.50
N ALA A 237 -1.77 -5.34 17.46
CA ALA A 237 -2.20 -6.37 16.53
C ALA A 237 -1.02 -7.20 15.95
N SER A 238 0.10 -6.54 15.65
CA SER A 238 1.30 -7.22 15.13
C SER A 238 1.95 -8.12 16.17
N GLU A 239 1.99 -7.71 17.43
CA GLU A 239 2.54 -8.54 18.52
C GLU A 239 1.64 -9.74 18.83
N ILE A 240 0.32 -9.58 18.72
CA ILE A 240 -0.63 -10.69 18.87
C ILE A 240 -0.43 -11.72 17.74
N LEU A 241 -0.30 -11.25 16.49
CA LEU A 241 -0.03 -12.10 15.33
C LEU A 241 1.32 -12.85 15.45
N GLU A 242 2.35 -12.19 15.97
CA GLU A 242 3.64 -12.86 16.21
C GLU A 242 3.56 -13.89 17.34
N LYS A 243 2.85 -13.59 18.44
CA LYS A 243 2.77 -14.48 19.61
C LYS A 243 1.89 -15.72 19.37
N GLU A 244 0.73 -15.56 18.76
CA GLU A 244 -0.24 -16.64 18.59
C GLU A 244 -0.02 -17.42 17.30
N PHE A 245 0.39 -16.74 16.23
CA PHE A 245 0.47 -17.33 14.89
C PHE A 245 1.91 -17.38 14.35
N GLY A 246 2.91 -16.87 15.09
CA GLY A 246 4.31 -16.87 14.66
C GLY A 246 4.59 -15.96 13.45
N ILE A 247 3.68 -15.05 13.12
CA ILE A 247 3.77 -14.20 11.93
C ILE A 247 4.69 -13.02 12.24
N LYS A 248 5.94 -13.11 11.77
CA LYS A 248 6.87 -11.98 11.84
C LYS A 248 6.62 -11.05 10.68
N ARG A 249 6.30 -9.77 10.96
CA ARG A 249 6.40 -8.74 9.93
C ARG A 249 7.83 -8.70 9.41
N ARG A 250 8.01 -8.85 8.10
CA ARG A 250 9.28 -8.47 7.48
C ARG A 250 9.46 -6.98 7.76
N SER A 251 10.50 -6.64 8.52
CA SER A 251 10.92 -5.25 8.65
C SER A 251 11.41 -4.81 7.27
N GLU A 252 10.59 -4.04 6.57
CA GLU A 252 11.01 -3.29 5.37
C GLU A 252 11.86 -2.08 5.75
#